data_AF-A0A3R7V5J9-F1
#
_entry.id   AF-A0A3R7V5J9-F1
#
_cell.length_a   1.000
_cell.length_b   1.000
_cell.length_c   1.000
_cell.angle_alpha   90.00
_cell.angle_beta   90.00
_cell.angle_gamma   90.00
#
_symmetry.space_group_name_H-M   'P 1'
#
loop_
_entity.id
_entity.type
_entity.pdbx_description
1 polymer ?
#
loop_
_entity_poly.entity_id
_entity_poly.type
_entity_poly.pdbx_seq_one_letter_code
_entity_poly.pdbx_strand_id
1 'polypeptide(L)'
;MKNFTYLKTLFLTLFVSALLFSCSDEEDDTSVDDVVDPLDTQANLLNGSWVVKDANSVTKDGSVVNVFTAMSLTFSGGSASGGAYATLNSDSNEVWPGSGTWQFQSGSSATLLRSDGVVISISVTETTLKTTFSTSGGIKDGTWVFDFVKQ
;
A
#
# COMPACT_ATOMS: atom_id res chain seq x y z
N MET A 1 -55.07 -8.29 -76.42
CA MET A 1 -54.97 -8.72 -75.01
C MET A 1 -53.56 -8.41 -74.54
N LYS A 2 -53.43 -7.55 -73.53
CA LYS A 2 -52.18 -6.94 -73.07
C LYS A 2 -51.44 -7.90 -72.13
N ASN A 3 -50.26 -8.32 -72.56
CA ASN A 3 -48.96 -8.10 -71.92
C ASN A 3 -48.96 -8.00 -70.38
N PHE A 4 -48.21 -8.85 -69.68
CA PHE A 4 -46.82 -8.56 -69.28
C PHE A 4 -46.29 -9.65 -68.34
N THR A 5 -45.25 -10.31 -68.83
CA THR A 5 -44.39 -11.28 -68.16
C THR A 5 -43.51 -10.60 -67.12
N TYR A 6 -43.96 -10.39 -65.88
CA TYR A 6 -43.07 -10.03 -64.75
C TYR A 6 -43.72 -10.40 -63.42
N LEU A 7 -43.64 -11.68 -63.04
CA LEU A 7 -44.01 -12.13 -61.68
C LEU A 7 -42.96 -13.10 -61.13
N LYS A 8 -41.68 -12.76 -61.29
CA LYS A 8 -40.53 -13.45 -60.69
C LYS A 8 -39.45 -12.48 -60.21
N THR A 9 -39.84 -11.29 -59.76
CA THR A 9 -38.88 -10.29 -59.26
C THR A 9 -39.48 -9.52 -58.09
N LEU A 10 -39.78 -10.22 -56.99
CA LEU A 10 -39.98 -9.55 -55.70
C LEU A 10 -39.76 -10.53 -54.52
N PHE A 11 -38.65 -11.26 -54.55
CA PHE A 11 -38.19 -12.06 -53.41
C PHE A 11 -36.66 -12.00 -53.31
N LEU A 12 -36.11 -10.81 -53.54
CA LEU A 12 -34.68 -10.54 -53.49
C LEU A 12 -34.46 -9.22 -52.74
N THR A 13 -34.78 -9.17 -51.45
CA THR A 13 -34.30 -8.13 -50.49
C THR A 13 -34.81 -8.39 -49.08
N LEU A 14 -34.60 -9.60 -48.52
CA LEU A 14 -34.71 -9.76 -47.07
C LEU A 14 -34.00 -11.01 -46.53
N PHE A 15 -32.73 -11.23 -46.87
CA PHE A 15 -31.93 -12.23 -46.15
C PHE A 15 -30.41 -12.01 -46.31
N VAL A 16 -29.93 -10.79 -46.12
CA VAL A 16 -28.48 -10.53 -46.02
C VAL A 16 -28.26 -9.41 -45.02
N SER A 17 -28.29 -9.72 -43.72
CA SER A 17 -27.74 -8.84 -42.66
C SER A 17 -27.42 -9.59 -41.35
N ALA A 18 -27.26 -10.92 -41.37
CA ALA A 18 -27.00 -11.70 -40.15
C ALA A 18 -25.71 -12.53 -40.24
N LEU A 19 -24.70 -12.04 -40.96
CA LEU A 19 -23.37 -12.66 -41.00
C LEU A 19 -22.29 -11.61 -40.79
N LEU A 20 -22.31 -10.96 -39.64
CA LEU A 20 -21.13 -10.31 -39.08
C LEU A 20 -20.94 -10.86 -37.66
N PHE A 21 -19.72 -11.35 -37.42
CA PHE A 21 -19.17 -11.87 -36.17
C PHE A 21 -19.49 -13.33 -35.81
N SER A 22 -18.90 -14.24 -36.58
CA SER A 22 -18.35 -15.48 -36.01
C SER A 22 -16.84 -15.26 -35.82
N CYS A 23 -16.43 -14.71 -34.68
CA CYS A 23 -15.11 -15.01 -34.11
C CYS A 23 -15.37 -16.02 -33.00
N SER A 24 -15.05 -17.27 -33.30
CA SER A 24 -14.93 -18.34 -32.32
C SER A 24 -13.60 -18.19 -31.57
N ASP A 25 -13.58 -18.66 -30.32
CA ASP A 25 -12.46 -18.72 -29.38
C ASP A 25 -12.04 -17.34 -28.83
N GLU A 26 -11.95 -17.10 -27.53
CA GLU A 26 -11.65 -17.97 -26.38
C GLU A 26 -12.53 -17.62 -25.17
N GLU A 27 -12.46 -18.53 -24.20
CA GLU A 27 -13.06 -18.53 -22.87
C GLU A 27 -13.35 -17.14 -22.29
N ASP A 28 -14.59 -16.99 -21.79
CA ASP A 28 -15.00 -15.91 -20.90
C ASP A 28 -14.24 -16.07 -19.57
N ASP A 29 -12.94 -15.77 -19.60
CA ASP A 29 -12.16 -15.48 -18.41
C ASP A 29 -12.67 -14.13 -17.89
N THR A 30 -13.74 -14.22 -17.11
CA THR A 30 -14.11 -13.19 -16.13
C THR A 30 -13.05 -13.17 -15.02
N SER A 31 -11.78 -13.00 -15.39
CA SER A 31 -10.80 -12.45 -14.47
C SER A 31 -11.20 -10.99 -14.30
N VAL A 32 -11.98 -10.74 -13.26
CA VAL A 32 -11.96 -9.45 -12.59
C VAL A 32 -10.48 -9.20 -12.33
N ASP A 33 -9.85 -8.32 -13.10
CA ASP A 33 -8.55 -7.76 -12.74
C ASP A 33 -8.75 -7.21 -11.33
N ASP A 34 -8.28 -7.94 -10.32
CA ASP A 34 -8.33 -7.53 -8.93
C ASP A 34 -7.58 -6.21 -8.85
N VAL A 35 -8.31 -5.09 -8.84
CA VAL A 35 -7.73 -3.76 -8.68
C VAL A 35 -7.14 -3.72 -7.27
N VAL A 36 -5.84 -4.02 -7.16
CA VAL A 36 -5.12 -4.02 -5.90
C VAL A 36 -5.02 -2.57 -5.42
N ASP A 37 -5.52 -2.29 -4.21
CA ASP A 37 -5.38 -0.97 -3.60
C ASP A 37 -3.87 -0.68 -3.38
N PRO A 38 -3.33 0.44 -3.90
CA PRO A 38 -1.93 0.81 -3.69
C PRO A 38 -1.58 0.97 -2.20
N LEU A 39 -2.54 1.33 -1.34
CA LEU A 39 -2.33 1.39 0.10
C LEU A 39 -2.25 0.00 0.73
N ASP A 40 -3.01 -0.98 0.25
CA ASP A 40 -2.85 -2.38 0.68
C ASP A 40 -1.47 -2.91 0.28
N THR A 41 -1.01 -2.61 -0.93
CA THR A 41 0.34 -2.97 -1.39
C THR A 41 1.42 -2.36 -0.47
N GLN A 42 1.28 -1.07 -0.15
CA GLN A 42 2.20 -0.38 0.75
C GLN A 42 2.16 -0.95 2.18
N ALA A 43 0.95 -1.21 2.71
CA ALA A 43 0.77 -1.77 4.05
C ALA A 43 1.38 -3.17 4.17
N ASN A 44 1.27 -3.97 3.12
CA ASN A 44 1.87 -5.30 3.06
C ASN A 44 3.40 -5.26 3.13
N LEU A 45 4.05 -4.23 2.56
CA LEU A 45 5.50 -4.04 2.72
C LEU A 45 5.88 -3.81 4.18
N LEU A 46 5.08 -3.06 4.93
CA LEU A 46 5.31 -2.77 6.35
C LEU A 46 5.20 -4.02 7.22
N ASN A 47 4.29 -4.95 6.92
CA ASN A 47 4.07 -6.15 7.73
C ASN A 47 5.38 -6.94 7.96
N GLY A 48 5.61 -7.34 9.21
CA GLY A 48 6.81 -8.07 9.63
C GLY A 48 7.61 -7.35 10.72
N SER A 49 8.77 -7.92 11.04
CA SER A 49 9.68 -7.39 12.06
C SER A 49 10.84 -6.62 11.43
N TRP A 50 11.16 -5.49 12.03
CA TRP A 50 12.18 -4.55 11.61
C TRP A 50 13.12 -4.30 12.78
N VAL A 51 14.42 -4.38 12.54
CA VAL A 51 15.45 -4.12 13.55
C VAL A 51 16.26 -2.90 13.15
N VAL A 52 16.70 -2.10 14.13
CA VAL A 52 17.59 -0.96 13.85
C VAL A 52 18.85 -1.50 13.18
N LYS A 53 19.21 -0.92 12.03
CA LYS A 53 20.24 -1.48 11.15
C LYS A 53 21.61 -1.57 11.82
N ASP A 54 22.06 -0.49 12.44
CA ASP A 54 23.33 -0.41 13.17
C ASP A 54 23.35 0.78 14.14
N ALA A 55 24.47 0.96 14.86
CA ALA A 55 24.62 1.99 15.89
C ALA A 55 24.54 3.45 15.36
N ASN A 56 24.60 3.66 14.04
CA ASN A 56 24.50 4.98 13.40
C ASN A 56 23.13 5.22 12.73
N SER A 57 22.21 4.28 12.88
CA SER A 57 20.94 4.25 12.13
C SER A 57 19.80 4.98 12.83
N VAL A 58 20.07 5.62 13.97
CA VAL A 58 19.09 6.45 14.68
C VAL A 58 19.69 7.82 14.92
N THR A 59 18.97 8.86 14.51
CA THR A 59 19.37 10.25 14.77
C THR A 59 18.25 11.03 15.44
N LYS A 60 18.65 11.99 16.27
CA LYS A 60 17.81 13.03 16.84
C LYS A 60 18.41 14.38 16.44
N ASP A 61 17.64 15.20 15.72
CA ASP A 61 18.07 16.51 15.22
C ASP A 61 19.41 16.44 14.45
N GLY A 62 19.59 15.36 13.69
CA GLY A 62 20.80 15.08 12.91
C GLY A 62 21.98 14.50 13.69
N SER A 63 21.88 14.37 15.02
CA SER A 63 22.91 13.75 15.86
C SER A 63 22.60 12.28 16.13
N VAL A 64 23.60 11.40 16.04
CA VAL A 64 23.44 9.96 16.27
C VAL A 64 23.03 9.66 17.72
N VAL A 65 22.06 8.75 17.88
CA VAL A 65 21.57 8.27 19.18
C VAL A 65 21.61 6.75 19.22
N ASN A 66 22.54 6.17 19.97
CA ASN A 66 22.81 4.72 19.93
C ASN A 66 21.99 3.89 20.95
N VAL A 67 21.23 4.50 21.86
CA VAL A 67 20.48 3.77 22.89
C VAL A 67 19.35 2.91 22.32
N PHE A 68 18.91 3.18 21.09
CA PHE A 68 17.89 2.40 20.38
C PHE A 68 18.46 1.25 19.53
N THR A 69 19.78 0.99 19.54
CA THR A 69 20.42 0.02 18.62
C THR A 69 19.84 -1.40 18.73
N ALA A 70 19.37 -1.81 19.92
CA ALA A 70 18.77 -3.13 20.15
C ALA A 70 17.26 -3.17 19.91
N MET A 71 16.66 -2.06 19.47
CA MET A 71 15.22 -1.94 19.28
C MET A 71 14.74 -2.73 18.07
N SER A 72 13.60 -3.40 18.21
CA SER A 72 12.81 -3.91 17.10
C SER A 72 11.42 -3.29 17.05
N LEU A 73 10.86 -3.22 15.85
CA LEU A 73 9.53 -2.72 15.51
C LEU A 73 8.83 -3.79 14.66
N THR A 74 7.69 -4.29 15.12
CA THR A 74 6.90 -5.27 14.38
C THR A 74 5.59 -4.64 13.98
N PHE A 75 5.29 -4.59 12.68
CA PHE A 75 3.98 -4.24 12.15
C PHE A 75 3.17 -5.51 11.86
N SER A 76 1.88 -5.48 12.18
CA SER A 76 0.96 -6.60 11.96
C SER A 76 -0.41 -6.14 11.50
N GLY A 77 -1.07 -6.99 10.70
CA GLY A 77 -2.42 -6.72 10.18
C GLY A 77 -2.51 -5.47 9.30
N GLY A 78 -1.40 -5.04 8.70
CA GLY A 78 -1.36 -3.87 7.84
C GLY A 78 -2.23 -4.05 6.60
N SER A 79 -3.11 -3.09 6.39
CA SER A 79 -3.98 -2.92 5.22
C SER A 79 -4.13 -1.43 4.89
N ALA A 80 -4.90 -1.10 3.86
CA ALA A 80 -5.30 0.27 3.53
C ALA A 80 -6.01 0.99 4.69
N SER A 81 -6.67 0.23 5.59
CA SER A 81 -7.32 0.76 6.79
C SER A 81 -6.37 0.98 7.97
N GLY A 82 -5.08 0.63 7.82
CA GLY A 82 -4.10 0.67 8.89
C GLY A 82 -3.75 -0.70 9.46
N GLY A 83 -3.18 -0.71 10.67
CA GLY A 83 -2.75 -1.92 11.35
C GLY A 83 -2.26 -1.65 12.77
N ALA A 84 -1.59 -2.65 13.34
CA ALA A 84 -0.97 -2.56 14.67
C ALA A 84 0.56 -2.52 14.56
N TYR A 85 1.20 -2.04 15.62
CA TYR A 85 2.64 -2.20 15.81
C TYR A 85 2.96 -2.56 17.27
N ALA A 86 4.11 -3.18 17.45
CA ALA A 86 4.73 -3.44 18.75
C ALA A 86 6.22 -3.14 18.67
N THR A 87 6.82 -2.76 19.80
CA THR A 87 8.27 -2.53 19.90
C THR A 87 8.87 -3.35 21.03
N LEU A 88 10.11 -3.78 20.85
CA LEU A 88 10.92 -4.44 21.87
C LEU A 88 12.19 -3.64 22.06
N ASN A 89 12.68 -3.53 23.30
CA ASN A 89 13.90 -2.79 23.67
C ASN A 89 13.90 -1.32 23.21
N SER A 90 12.73 -0.68 23.12
CA SER A 90 12.66 0.77 22.94
C SER A 90 13.19 1.46 24.20
N ASP A 91 14.13 2.39 24.03
CA ASP A 91 14.68 3.18 25.14
C ASP A 91 13.66 4.16 25.74
N SER A 92 12.64 4.55 24.95
CA SER A 92 11.66 5.53 25.41
C SER A 92 10.30 5.39 24.74
N ASN A 93 9.26 5.29 25.57
CA ASN A 93 7.86 5.34 25.15
C ASN A 93 7.45 6.70 24.58
N GLU A 94 8.20 7.78 24.85
CA GLU A 94 7.95 9.09 24.22
C GLU A 94 8.29 9.07 22.72
N VAL A 95 9.27 8.26 22.32
CA VAL A 95 9.75 8.15 20.93
C VAL A 95 9.00 7.02 20.22
N TRP A 96 9.07 5.82 20.78
CA TRP A 96 8.40 4.62 20.28
C TRP A 96 7.72 3.88 21.44
N PRO A 97 6.39 3.97 21.56
CA PRO A 97 5.63 3.20 22.54
C PRO A 97 5.82 1.70 22.35
N GLY A 98 5.68 0.94 23.44
CA GLY A 98 5.73 -0.53 23.42
C GLY A 98 4.75 -1.18 22.44
N SER A 99 3.62 -0.53 22.16
CA SER A 99 2.66 -0.93 21.12
C SER A 99 1.70 0.21 20.77
N GLY A 100 0.93 0.01 19.70
CA GLY A 100 -0.16 0.90 19.31
C GLY A 100 -0.76 0.50 17.98
N THR A 101 -1.55 1.40 17.40
CA THR A 101 -2.08 1.26 16.05
C THR A 101 -1.61 2.40 15.15
N TRP A 102 -1.76 2.21 13.84
CA TRP A 102 -1.44 3.20 12.84
C TRP A 102 -2.47 3.15 11.72
N GLN A 103 -2.61 4.25 10.99
CA GLN A 103 -3.38 4.36 9.75
C GLN A 103 -2.64 5.27 8.76
N PHE A 104 -2.88 5.14 7.46
CA PHE A 104 -2.35 6.12 6.50
C PHE A 104 -2.96 7.50 6.76
N GLN A 105 -2.12 8.52 6.84
CA GLN A 105 -2.60 9.88 7.01
C GLN A 105 -3.04 10.45 5.66
N SER A 106 -4.30 10.91 5.58
CA SER A 106 -4.83 11.61 4.40
C SER A 106 -4.69 10.81 3.09
N GLY A 107 -4.73 9.48 3.16
CA GLY A 107 -4.58 8.59 2.00
C GLY A 107 -3.18 8.54 1.39
N SER A 108 -2.16 9.09 2.05
CA SER A 108 -0.78 9.09 1.58
C SER A 108 -0.08 7.79 2.00
N SER A 109 0.47 7.06 1.04
CA SER A 109 1.29 5.85 1.27
C SER A 109 2.63 6.14 1.97
N ALA A 110 3.04 7.42 2.03
CA ALA A 110 4.30 7.85 2.60
C ALA A 110 4.17 8.35 4.05
N THR A 111 2.98 8.38 4.63
CA THR A 111 2.76 8.93 5.98
C THR A 111 1.78 8.11 6.79
N LEU A 112 2.18 7.74 8.00
CA LEU A 112 1.36 7.04 8.97
C LEU A 112 0.97 8.00 10.11
N LEU A 113 -0.29 7.94 10.55
CA LEU A 113 -0.73 8.51 11.81
C LEU A 113 -0.78 7.40 12.86
N ARG A 114 0.06 7.51 13.88
CA ARG A 114 0.11 6.60 15.02
C ARG A 114 -0.98 6.96 16.04
N SER A 115 -1.45 5.98 16.81
CA SER A 115 -2.57 6.14 17.74
C SER A 115 -2.35 7.16 18.86
N ASP A 116 -1.10 7.53 19.13
CA ASP A 116 -0.72 8.59 20.07
C ASP A 116 -0.65 9.99 19.44
N GLY A 117 -1.08 10.13 18.18
CA GLY A 117 -1.15 11.40 17.46
C GLY A 117 0.14 11.76 16.71
N VAL A 118 1.19 10.93 16.77
CA VAL A 118 2.43 11.19 16.04
C VAL A 118 2.28 10.84 14.56
N VAL A 119 2.64 11.80 13.71
CA VAL A 119 2.74 11.61 12.26
C VAL A 119 4.14 11.13 11.90
N ILE A 120 4.22 10.04 11.16
CA ILE A 120 5.45 9.39 10.75
C ILE A 120 5.55 9.38 9.23
N SER A 121 6.55 10.05 8.67
CA SER A 121 6.95 9.85 7.28
C SER A 121 7.69 8.52 7.15
N ILE A 122 7.35 7.73 6.14
CA ILE A 122 7.95 6.42 5.88
C ILE A 122 8.50 6.32 4.46
N SER A 123 9.57 5.54 4.31
CA SER A 123 10.07 5.03 3.03
C SER A 123 10.39 3.56 3.25
N VAL A 124 9.59 2.67 2.66
CA VAL A 124 9.69 1.22 2.86
C VAL A 124 9.98 0.51 1.54
N THR A 125 10.81 -0.52 1.62
CA THR A 125 11.05 -1.51 0.56
C THR A 125 10.83 -2.90 1.13
N GLU A 126 11.11 -3.95 0.35
CA GLU A 126 11.06 -5.32 0.86
C GLU A 126 12.05 -5.59 2.01
N THR A 127 13.14 -4.82 2.12
CA THR A 127 14.24 -5.11 3.05
C THR A 127 14.61 -3.94 3.98
N THR A 128 14.15 -2.73 3.68
CA THR A 128 14.48 -1.53 4.46
C THR A 128 13.24 -0.73 4.80
N LEU A 129 13.27 -0.10 5.98
CA LEU A 129 12.26 0.85 6.41
C LEU A 129 12.97 2.05 7.02
N LYS A 130 12.70 3.24 6.48
CA LYS A 130 13.08 4.50 7.10
C LYS A 130 11.85 5.18 7.67
N THR A 131 11.95 5.67 8.91
CA THR A 131 10.91 6.46 9.55
C THR A 131 11.45 7.84 9.93
N THR A 132 10.61 8.87 9.86
CA THR A 132 10.95 10.23 10.31
C THR A 132 9.73 10.87 10.95
N PHE A 133 9.88 11.39 12.17
CA PHE A 133 8.80 12.03 12.92
C PHE A 133 9.36 12.97 13.99
N SER A 134 8.50 13.79 14.57
CA SER A 134 8.88 14.67 15.68
C SER A 134 8.05 14.34 16.92
N THR A 135 8.72 14.31 18.07
CA THR A 135 8.07 14.27 19.39
C THR A 135 8.09 15.67 19.97
N SER A 136 7.12 16.07 20.80
CA SER A 136 7.10 17.39 21.45
C SER A 136 6.67 17.30 22.92
N GLY A 137 7.13 18.24 23.75
CA GLY A 137 6.67 18.40 25.14
C GLY A 137 7.30 17.46 26.18
N GLY A 138 8.43 16.81 25.86
CA GLY A 138 9.14 15.87 26.75
C GLY A 138 10.66 15.99 26.67
N ILE A 139 11.38 15.13 27.40
CA ILE A 139 12.86 15.11 27.41
C ILE A 139 13.39 14.66 26.03
N LYS A 140 12.59 13.86 25.32
CA LYS A 140 12.95 13.34 24.01
C LYS A 140 12.48 14.23 22.84
N ASP A 141 11.93 15.43 23.11
CA ASP A 141 11.53 16.43 22.10
C ASP A 141 12.61 16.66 21.04
N GLY A 142 12.22 16.65 19.76
CA GLY A 142 13.11 16.72 18.61
C GLY A 142 12.62 15.89 17.41
N THR A 143 13.32 16.02 16.29
CA THR A 143 13.07 15.24 15.06
C THR A 143 13.90 13.96 15.07
N TRP A 144 13.21 12.84 15.02
CA TRP A 144 13.78 11.50 15.03
C TRP A 144 13.80 10.89 13.65
N VAL A 145 14.89 10.21 13.32
CA VAL A 145 15.02 9.37 12.12
C VAL A 145 15.51 8.00 12.54
N PHE A 146 14.85 6.95 12.07
CA PHE A 146 15.29 5.57 12.25
C PHE A 146 15.40 4.88 10.90
N ASP A 147 16.54 4.23 10.66
CA ASP A 147 16.77 3.31 9.56
C ASP A 147 16.76 1.87 10.09
N PHE A 148 15.81 1.08 9.59
CA PHE A 148 15.61 -0.32 9.93
C PHE A 148 15.92 -1.24 8.74
N VAL A 149 16.27 -2.48 9.06
CA VAL A 149 16.32 -3.61 8.13
C VAL A 149 15.30 -4.67 8.54
N LYS A 150 14.75 -5.37 7.56
CA LYS A 150 13.78 -6.46 7.81
C LYS A 150 14.51 -7.67 8.40
N GLN A 151 13.84 -8.34 9.35
CA GLN A 151 14.33 -9.56 10.01
C GLN A 151 13.79 -10.83 9.33
#